data_AF-A0A2N6LPJ8-F1
#
_entry.id   AF-A0A2N6LPJ8-F1
#
_cell.length_a   1.000
_cell.length_b   1.000
_cell.length_c   1.000
_cell.angle_alpha   90.00
_cell.angle_beta   90.00
_cell.angle_gamma   90.00
#
_symmetry.space_group_name_H-M   'P 1'
#
loop_
_entity.id
_entity.type
_entity.pdbx_description
1 polymer ?
#
loop_
_entity_poly.entity_id
_entity_poly.type
_entity_poly.pdbx_seq_one_letter_code
_entity_poly.pdbx_strand_id
1 'polypeptide(L)'
;MKKLEEMTINELEVVAFSNITDFVTLGHTVRLKPIKEIPPEKLIAIASITQKRGETTIKLHDKVKALSLIGDYLGLFSEFNAAIAALRKYGLYVYQDDGGRWQISEDPIHQPQSEQVY
;
A
#
# COMPACT_ATOMS: atom_id res chain seq x y z
N MET A 1 12.69 6.45 -17.32
CA MET A 1 12.07 6.94 -16.06
C MET A 1 10.95 6.03 -15.57
N LYS A 2 9.87 5.80 -16.33
CA LYS A 2 8.75 4.91 -15.92
C LYS A 2 9.15 3.53 -15.37
N LYS A 3 10.11 2.85 -16.00
CA LYS A 3 10.61 1.55 -15.51
C LYS A 3 11.25 1.61 -14.12
N LEU A 4 11.96 2.70 -13.78
CA LEU A 4 12.60 2.85 -12.48
C LEU A 4 11.56 3.11 -11.37
N GLU A 5 10.54 3.89 -11.71
CA GLU A 5 9.40 4.16 -10.85
C GLU A 5 8.62 2.87 -10.53
N GLU A 6 8.24 2.09 -11.55
CA GLU A 6 7.59 0.78 -11.39
C GLU A 6 8.42 -0.18 -10.52
N MET A 7 9.74 -0.25 -10.73
CA MET A 7 10.63 -1.07 -9.91
C MET A 7 10.68 -0.62 -8.44
N THR A 8 10.67 0.70 -8.21
CA THR A 8 10.70 1.27 -6.85
C THR A 8 9.41 0.97 -6.10
N ILE A 9 8.25 1.15 -6.76
CA ILE A 9 6.95 0.82 -6.18
C ILE A 9 6.88 -0.68 -5.88
N ASN A 10 7.31 -1.54 -6.80
CA ASN A 10 7.30 -2.99 -6.57
C ASN A 10 8.17 -3.42 -5.38
N GLU A 11 9.34 -2.82 -5.17
CA GLU A 11 10.13 -3.09 -3.96
C GLU A 11 9.42 -2.64 -2.67
N LEU A 12 8.83 -1.43 -2.69
CA LEU A 12 8.08 -0.92 -1.54
C LEU A 12 6.88 -1.80 -1.23
N GLU A 13 6.16 -2.30 -2.24
CA GLU A 13 5.01 -3.20 -2.06
C GLU A 13 5.41 -4.50 -1.37
N VAL A 14 6.52 -5.12 -1.78
CA VAL A 14 7.01 -6.33 -1.11
C VAL A 14 7.27 -6.08 0.37
N VAL A 15 7.91 -4.96 0.73
CA VAL A 15 8.12 -4.59 2.13
C VAL A 15 6.78 -4.30 2.84
N ALA A 16 5.95 -3.47 2.23
CA ALA A 16 4.67 -2.96 2.74
C ALA A 16 3.62 -4.05 2.94
N PHE A 17 3.72 -5.19 2.26
CA PHE A 17 2.80 -6.31 2.38
C PHE A 17 3.45 -7.60 2.88
N SER A 18 4.74 -7.56 3.23
CA SER A 18 5.47 -8.68 3.81
C SER A 18 4.76 -9.29 5.04
N ASN A 19 4.87 -10.60 5.18
CA ASN A 19 4.33 -11.35 6.32
C ASN A 19 5.43 -12.21 6.96
N ILE A 20 5.60 -12.10 8.27
CA ILE A 20 6.62 -12.85 9.01
C ILE A 20 6.46 -14.37 8.86
N THR A 21 5.22 -14.87 8.67
CA THR A 21 4.95 -16.31 8.48
C THR A 21 5.48 -16.86 7.16
N ASP A 22 5.90 -15.99 6.24
CA ASP A 22 6.60 -16.42 5.04
C ASP A 22 8.01 -16.92 5.34
N PHE A 23 8.63 -16.42 6.41
CA PHE A 23 10.02 -16.69 6.79
C PHE A 23 10.15 -17.70 7.93
N VAL A 24 9.07 -17.97 8.67
CA VAL A 24 9.06 -18.89 9.80
C VAL A 24 8.03 -20.00 9.64
N THR A 25 8.34 -21.17 10.17
CA THR A 25 7.38 -22.24 10.42
C THR A 25 6.87 -22.11 11.86
N LEU A 26 5.55 -22.09 12.00
CA LEU A 26 4.86 -22.07 13.29
C LEU A 26 4.45 -23.50 13.66
N GLY A 27 5.01 -24.01 14.76
CA GLY A 27 4.64 -25.28 15.38
C GLY A 27 4.70 -25.16 16.90
N HIS A 28 5.10 -26.22 17.62
CA HIS A 28 5.39 -26.10 19.07
C HIS A 28 6.53 -25.11 19.38
N THR A 29 7.41 -24.86 18.39
CA THR A 29 8.47 -23.85 18.44
C THR A 29 8.49 -23.09 17.12
N VAL A 30 8.85 -21.80 17.15
CA VAL A 30 9.09 -21.02 15.92
C VAL A 30 10.46 -21.36 15.36
N ARG A 31 10.53 -21.69 14.06
CA ARG A 31 11.79 -21.98 13.35
C ARG A 31 11.84 -21.21 12.05
N LEU A 32 13.02 -20.72 11.66
CA LEU A 32 13.19 -20.13 10.33
C LEU A 32 13.09 -21.20 9.26
N LYS A 33 12.43 -20.87 8.15
CA LYS A 33 12.44 -21.70 6.96
C LYS A 33 13.83 -21.66 6.31
N PRO A 34 14.27 -22.74 5.68
CA PRO A 34 15.45 -22.71 4.82
C PRO A 34 15.31 -21.62 3.74
N ILE A 35 16.36 -20.84 3.48
CA ILE A 35 16.33 -19.74 2.49
C ILE A 35 15.85 -20.22 1.12
N LYS A 36 16.25 -21.45 0.72
CA LYS A 36 15.83 -22.10 -0.53
C LYS A 36 14.32 -22.37 -0.65
N GLU A 37 13.59 -22.36 0.47
CA GLU A 37 12.14 -22.56 0.52
C GLU A 37 11.37 -21.23 0.58
N ILE A 38 12.08 -20.11 0.73
CA ILE A 38 11.49 -18.77 0.73
C ILE A 38 11.51 -18.26 -0.73
N PRO A 39 10.35 -17.86 -1.28
CA PRO A 39 10.30 -17.32 -2.63
C PRO A 39 11.23 -16.11 -2.80
N PRO A 40 12.01 -16.01 -3.90
CA PRO A 40 13.01 -14.95 -4.09
C PRO A 40 12.46 -13.54 -3.92
N GLU A 41 11.24 -13.31 -4.39
CA GLU A 41 10.55 -12.02 -4.29
C GLU A 41 10.32 -11.60 -2.83
N LYS A 42 10.18 -12.53 -1.88
CA LYS A 42 9.97 -12.20 -0.47
C LYS A 42 11.26 -11.84 0.27
N LEU A 43 12.42 -12.21 -0.28
CA LEU A 43 13.71 -11.93 0.35
C LEU A 43 14.00 -10.43 0.46
N ILE A 44 13.43 -9.61 -0.43
CA ILE A 44 13.53 -8.14 -0.42
C ILE A 44 13.03 -7.55 0.91
N ALA A 45 12.08 -8.21 1.57
CA ALA A 45 11.57 -7.73 2.86
C ALA A 45 12.56 -7.87 4.02
N ILE A 46 13.67 -8.61 3.84
CA ILE A 46 14.66 -8.89 4.89
C ILE A 46 15.65 -7.72 5.00
N ALA A 47 15.60 -7.02 6.14
CA ALA A 47 16.55 -5.95 6.44
C ALA A 47 17.91 -6.48 6.96
N SER A 48 17.89 -7.57 7.72
CA SER A 48 19.12 -8.20 8.22
C SER A 48 18.89 -9.62 8.73
N ILE A 49 19.94 -10.44 8.67
CA ILE A 49 20.01 -11.77 9.29
C ILE A 49 21.20 -11.77 10.25
N THR A 50 20.99 -12.24 11.48
CA THR A 50 22.06 -12.36 12.50
C THR A 50 22.04 -13.76 13.09
N GLN A 51 23.21 -14.40 13.17
CA GLN A 51 23.37 -15.73 13.76
C GLN A 51 24.34 -15.67 14.95
N LYS A 52 23.91 -16.11 16.13
CA LYS A 52 24.71 -16.14 17.36
C LYS A 52 24.40 -17.39 18.18
N ARG A 53 25.43 -18.18 18.51
CA ARG A 53 25.35 -19.33 19.45
C ARG A 53 24.12 -20.24 19.23
N GLY A 54 23.78 -20.55 17.98
CA GLY A 54 22.64 -21.41 17.63
C GLY A 54 21.29 -20.70 17.47
N GLU A 55 21.20 -19.41 17.80
CA GLU A 55 20.04 -18.57 17.54
C GLU A 55 20.23 -17.80 16.22
N THR A 56 19.20 -17.81 15.38
CA THR A 56 19.16 -17.00 14.16
C THR A 56 18.00 -16.02 14.27
N THR A 57 18.31 -14.73 14.14
CA THR A 57 17.33 -13.64 14.13
C THR A 57 17.19 -13.09 12.72
N ILE A 58 15.94 -12.96 12.26
CA ILE A 58 15.59 -12.26 11.04
C ILE A 58 14.90 -10.95 11.39
N LYS A 59 15.32 -9.85 10.76
CA LYS A 59 14.66 -8.55 10.87
C LYS A 59 14.10 -8.19 9.51
N LEU A 60 12.83 -7.81 9.46
CA LEU A 60 12.20 -7.27 8.26
C LEU A 60 12.34 -5.74 8.22
N HIS A 61 12.25 -5.16 7.02
CA HIS A 61 12.15 -3.72 6.83
C HIS A 61 10.90 -3.14 7.49
N ASP A 62 10.88 -1.82 7.68
CA ASP A 62 9.75 -1.11 8.29
C ASP A 62 8.56 -1.06 7.32
N LYS A 63 7.58 -1.93 7.58
CA LYS A 63 6.33 -2.05 6.81
C LYS A 63 5.49 -0.77 6.87
N VAL A 64 5.48 -0.05 8.00
CA VAL A 64 4.69 1.17 8.17
C VAL A 64 5.29 2.30 7.34
N LYS A 65 6.63 2.42 7.33
CA LYS A 65 7.31 3.42 6.49
C LYS A 65 7.09 3.15 5.00
N ALA A 66 7.13 1.89 4.56
CA ALA A 66 6.85 1.54 3.18
C ALA A 66 5.40 1.88 2.76
N LEU A 67 4.42 1.55 3.60
CA LEU A 67 3.01 1.93 3.38
C LEU A 67 2.81 3.45 3.32
N SER A 68 3.51 4.21 4.17
CA SER A 68 3.49 5.67 4.14
C SER A 68 3.99 6.21 2.80
N LEU A 69 5.12 5.71 2.30
CA LEU A 69 5.69 6.15 1.02
C LEU A 69 4.78 5.80 -0.17
N ILE A 70 4.16 4.62 -0.16
CA ILE A 70 3.17 4.23 -1.17
C ILE A 70 1.95 5.15 -1.10
N GLY A 71 1.42 5.42 0.10
CA GLY A 71 0.25 6.28 0.26
C GLY A 71 0.54 7.74 -0.12
N ASP A 72 1.74 8.24 0.14
CA ASP A 72 2.19 9.55 -0.34
C ASP A 72 2.23 9.60 -1.87
N TYR A 73 2.82 8.57 -2.50
CA TYR A 73 2.89 8.45 -3.96
C TYR A 73 1.51 8.37 -4.62
N LEU A 74 0.55 7.67 -4.00
CA LEU A 74 -0.85 7.59 -4.43
C LEU A 74 -1.67 8.84 -4.06
N GLY A 75 -1.10 9.78 -3.31
CA GLY A 75 -1.77 10.97 -2.81
C GLY A 75 -2.81 10.71 -1.71
N LEU A 76 -2.86 9.51 -1.11
CA LEU A 76 -3.85 9.13 -0.09
C LEU A 76 -3.84 10.05 1.12
N PHE A 77 -2.67 10.56 1.49
CA PHE A 77 -2.47 11.46 2.62
C PHE A 77 -2.51 12.95 2.25
N SER A 78 -2.89 13.30 1.02
CA SER A 78 -3.03 14.71 0.61
C SER A 78 -4.15 15.40 1.39
N GLU A 79 -3.95 16.68 1.72
CA GLU A 79 -4.96 17.53 2.36
C GLU A 79 -6.27 17.53 1.56
N PHE A 80 -6.17 17.44 0.23
CA PHE A 80 -7.32 17.34 -0.66
C PHE A 80 -8.13 16.05 -0.42
N ASN A 81 -7.48 14.89 -0.32
CA ASN A 81 -8.18 13.64 0.00
C ASN A 81 -8.74 13.63 1.42
N ALA A 82 -8.06 14.28 2.38
CA ALA A 82 -8.59 14.50 3.72
C ALA A 82 -9.85 15.38 3.70
N ALA A 83 -9.85 16.45 2.90
CA ALA A 83 -11.00 17.33 2.70
C ALA A 83 -12.18 16.58 2.04
N ILE A 84 -11.92 15.78 1.00
CA ILE A 84 -12.93 14.91 0.38
C ILE A 84 -13.52 13.94 1.40
N ALA A 85 -12.68 13.28 2.21
CA ALA A 85 -13.14 12.38 3.24
C ALA A 85 -13.96 13.08 4.34
N ALA A 86 -13.63 14.33 4.67
CA ALA A 86 -14.40 15.14 5.60
C ALA A 86 -15.78 15.49 5.03
N LEU A 87 -15.86 15.94 3.78
CA LEU A 87 -17.13 16.25 3.09
C LEU A 87 -18.05 15.03 3.01
N ARG A 88 -17.50 13.84 2.68
CA ARG A 88 -18.27 12.59 2.61
C ARG A 88 -18.97 12.22 3.93
N LYS A 89 -18.39 12.57 5.09
CA LYS A 89 -19.03 12.33 6.39
C LYS A 89 -20.32 13.12 6.57
N TYR A 90 -20.48 14.21 5.83
CA TYR A 90 -21.67 15.05 5.82
C TYR A 90 -22.58 14.79 4.61
N GLY A 91 -22.36 13.69 3.88
CA GLY A 91 -23.12 13.38 2.66
C GLY A 91 -22.75 14.26 1.46
N LEU A 92 -21.63 14.98 1.51
CA LEU A 92 -21.15 15.80 0.40
C LEU A 92 -20.09 15.02 -0.40
N TYR A 93 -20.38 14.83 -1.68
CA TYR A 93 -19.56 14.08 -2.62
C TYR A 93 -18.86 15.04 -3.57
N VAL A 94 -17.54 14.89 -3.67
CA VAL A 94 -16.69 15.66 -4.59
C VAL A 94 -16.48 14.83 -5.86
N TYR A 95 -16.75 15.42 -7.01
CA TYR A 95 -16.51 14.81 -8.32
C TYR A 95 -15.94 15.84 -9.29
N GLN A 96 -15.44 15.36 -10.43
CA GLN A 96 -14.93 16.20 -11.50
C GLN A 96 -15.92 16.15 -12.66
N ASP A 97 -16.37 17.31 -13.15
CA ASP A 97 -17.25 17.40 -14.31
C ASP A 97 -16.50 17.12 -15.62
N ASP A 98 -17.22 16.98 -16.74
CA ASP A 98 -16.65 16.75 -18.07
C ASP A 98 -15.64 17.84 -18.51
N GLY A 99 -15.72 19.03 -17.89
CA GLY A 99 -14.81 20.14 -18.12
C GLY A 99 -13.57 20.12 -17.22
N GLY A 100 -13.39 19.09 -16.41
CA GLY A 100 -12.26 18.96 -15.49
C GLY A 100 -12.39 19.82 -14.22
N ARG A 101 -13.55 20.42 -13.94
CA ARG A 101 -13.75 21.25 -12.73
C ARG A 101 -14.29 20.40 -11.59
N TRP A 102 -13.77 20.65 -10.40
CA TRP A 102 -14.26 20.02 -9.18
C TRP A 102 -15.61 20.62 -8.76
N GLN A 103 -16.57 19.75 -8.48
CA GLN A 103 -17.92 20.07 -8.01
C GLN A 103 -18.21 19.31 -6.71
N ILE A 104 -19.17 19.81 -5.92
CA ILE A 104 -19.65 19.19 -4.69
C ILE A 104 -21.16 18.98 -4.82
N SER A 105 -21.66 17.78 -4.52
CA SER A 105 -23.08 17.42 -4.56
C SER A 105 -23.49 16.61 -3.32
N GLU A 106 -24.77 16.67 -2.95
CA GLU A 106 -25.37 15.77 -1.96
C GLU A 106 -25.74 14.40 -2.56
N ASP A 107 -25.80 14.31 -3.90
CA ASP A 107 -26.04 13.06 -4.62
C ASP A 107 -24.74 12.25 -4.77
N PRO A 108 -24.68 11.01 -4.25
CA PRO A 108 -23.54 10.12 -4.43
C PRO A 108 -23.27 9.68 -5.88
N ILE A 109 -24.27 9.79 -6.76
CA ILE A 109 -24.18 9.36 -8.17
C ILE A 109 -24.24 10.60 -9.05
N HIS A 110 -23.09 11.01 -9.61
CA HIS A 110 -23.12 11.99 -10.68
C HIS A 110 -23.48 11.32 -12.01
N GLN A 111 -24.70 11.55 -12.51
CA GLN A 111 -25.05 11.25 -13.89
C GLN A 111 -24.58 12.43 -14.77
N PRO A 112 -23.72 12.20 -15.78
CA PRO A 112 -23.30 13.26 -16.68
C PRO A 112 -24.54 13.82 -17.42
N GLN A 113 -24.65 15.15 -17.51
CA GLN A 113 -25.81 15.82 -18.11
C GLN A 113 -26.04 15.47 -19.59
N SER A 114 -25.05 14.87 -20.26
CA SER A 114 -25.14 14.40 -21.65
C SER A 114 -26.05 13.18 -21.84
N GLU A 115 -26.43 12.48 -20.77
CA GLU A 115 -27.32 11.30 -20.81
C GLU A 115 -28.81 11.62 -20.57
N GLN A 116 -29.18 12.87 -20.29
CA GLN A 116 -30.57 13.26 -19.96
C GLN A 116 -31.37 13.84 -21.15
N VAL A 117 -30.92 13.66 -22.39
CA VAL A 117 -31.69 14.07 -23.58
C VAL A 117 -32.32 12.87 -24.27
N TYR A 118 -33.58 12.58 -23.92
CA TYR A 118 -34.52 11.79 -24.71
C TYR A 118 -35.85 12.52 -24.82
#